data_AF-A0A3Q0JD20-F1
#
_entry.id   AF-A0A3Q0JD20-F1
#
_cell.length_a   1.000
_cell.length_b   1.000
_cell.length_c   1.000
_cell.angle_alpha   90.00
_cell.angle_beta   90.00
_cell.angle_gamma   90.00
#
_symmetry.space_group_name_H-M   'P 1'
#
loop_
_entity.id
_entity.type
_entity.pdbx_description
1 polymer ?
#
loop_
_entity_poly.entity_id
_entity_poly.type
_entity_poly.pdbx_seq_one_letter_code
_entity_poly.pdbx_strand_id
1 'polypeptide(L)'
;MGIFLVSHLAGGIKLKAYISQHGVQGEVTLEQHYDERSIQIETTGLVRKVDTWGDLWHWSIREFPVEYTRLEERCTDERLGKQLVNLDSILGPLDLNQTSSHSIDNDLLPLTGTNGVWGASLLLENDGDRTIRVCATLTVAGSGGIKLAEARFYAPLAGSIYFEWVGFSTLSTTDAIIISDLKRLSTNKFKQTSDHVWKIFVTDAFEAERAVIIYK
;
A
#
# COMPACT_ATOMS: atom_id res chain seq x y z
N MET A 1 -1.30 46.23 -12.71
CA MET A 1 -1.64 45.45 -11.51
C MET A 1 -1.66 43.98 -11.94
N GLY A 2 -0.53 43.29 -11.78
CA GLY A 2 -0.37 41.92 -12.26
C GLY A 2 -0.95 40.95 -11.22
N ILE A 3 -1.90 40.13 -11.64
CA ILE A 3 -2.40 39.01 -10.84
C ILE A 3 -1.29 37.97 -10.82
N PHE A 4 -0.59 37.85 -9.69
CA PHE A 4 0.25 36.70 -9.41
C PHE A 4 -0.66 35.54 -9.06
N LEU A 5 -0.80 34.58 -9.99
CA LEU A 5 -1.24 33.23 -9.64
C LEU A 5 -0.14 32.64 -8.77
N VAL A 6 -0.33 32.70 -7.46
CA VAL A 6 0.43 31.86 -6.53
C VAL A 6 -0.02 30.44 -6.83
N SER A 7 0.76 29.72 -7.65
CA SER A 7 0.68 28.26 -7.67
C SER A 7 1.13 27.82 -6.27
N HIS A 8 0.17 27.58 -5.37
CA HIS A 8 0.45 26.76 -4.21
C HIS A 8 1.04 25.46 -4.76
N LEU A 9 2.30 25.19 -4.40
CA LEU A 9 2.83 23.84 -4.47
C LEU A 9 1.91 23.02 -3.57
N ALA A 10 0.90 22.38 -4.17
CA ALA A 10 -0.09 21.59 -3.46
C ALA A 10 0.65 20.37 -2.88
N GLY A 11 1.17 20.54 -1.66
CA GLY A 11 1.75 19.48 -0.87
C GLY A 11 0.66 18.58 -0.33
N GLY A 12 0.88 17.27 -0.37
CA GLY A 12 -0.09 16.29 0.09
C GLY A 12 0.45 14.87 0.01
N ILE A 13 -0.28 13.94 0.63
CA ILE A 13 -0.04 12.51 0.49
C ILE A 13 -0.94 12.01 -0.63
N LYS A 14 -0.37 11.31 -1.60
CA LYS A 14 -1.13 10.65 -2.66
C LYS A 14 -0.71 9.19 -2.74
N LEU A 15 -1.67 8.30 -2.53
CA LEU A 15 -1.53 6.86 -2.72
C LEU A 15 -2.27 6.43 -3.98
N LYS A 16 -1.71 5.48 -4.71
CA LYS A 16 -2.32 4.86 -5.88
C LYS A 16 -2.24 3.33 -5.81
N ALA A 17 -3.35 2.69 -6.13
CA ALA A 17 -3.46 1.26 -6.39
C ALA A 17 -3.69 1.05 -7.89
N TYR A 18 -2.72 0.44 -8.57
CA TYR A 18 -2.80 0.13 -10.00
C TYR A 18 -3.36 -1.28 -10.20
N ILE A 19 -4.57 -1.36 -10.74
CA ILE A 19 -5.29 -2.61 -10.94
C ILE A 19 -5.10 -3.06 -12.39
N SER A 20 -4.67 -4.31 -12.55
CA SER A 20 -4.54 -4.97 -13.85
C SER A 20 -4.56 -6.49 -13.66
N GLN A 21 -5.73 -7.04 -13.40
CA GLN A 21 -5.91 -8.47 -13.13
C GLN A 21 -7.30 -8.93 -13.57
N HIS A 22 -7.41 -10.18 -14.03
CA HIS A 22 -8.68 -10.77 -14.45
C HIS A 22 -9.43 -9.90 -15.49
N GLY A 23 -8.75 -9.07 -16.28
CA GLY A 23 -9.44 -8.17 -17.23
C GLY A 23 -10.13 -6.97 -16.57
N VAL A 24 -9.99 -6.76 -15.26
CA VAL A 24 -10.22 -5.46 -14.62
C VAL A 24 -8.93 -4.65 -14.70
N GLN A 25 -9.03 -3.41 -15.17
CA GLN A 25 -7.90 -2.49 -15.31
C GLN A 25 -8.30 -1.10 -14.86
N GLY A 26 -7.40 -0.39 -14.19
CA GLY A 26 -7.53 1.04 -13.87
C GLY A 26 -6.73 1.41 -12.64
N GLU A 27 -7.06 2.52 -12.01
CA GLU A 27 -6.43 2.95 -10.78
C GLU A 27 -7.45 3.48 -9.77
N VAL A 28 -7.12 3.30 -8.48
CA VAL A 28 -7.79 3.97 -7.37
C VAL A 28 -6.75 4.89 -6.71
N THR A 29 -7.10 6.17 -6.57
CA THR A 29 -6.27 7.21 -5.99
C THR A 29 -6.86 7.65 -4.66
N LEU A 30 -6.02 7.76 -3.64
CA LEU A 30 -6.35 8.35 -2.35
C LEU A 30 -5.43 9.55 -2.15
N GLU A 31 -5.99 10.74 -1.97
CA GLU A 31 -5.22 11.98 -1.88
C GLU A 31 -5.67 12.82 -0.70
N GLN A 32 -4.71 13.27 0.10
CA GLN A 32 -4.91 14.20 1.19
C GLN A 32 -4.01 15.42 0.98
N HIS A 33 -4.60 16.59 0.83
CA HIS A 33 -3.86 17.85 0.80
C HIS A 33 -3.46 18.28 2.21
N TYR A 34 -2.33 18.98 2.35
CA TYR A 34 -1.75 19.37 3.64
C TYR A 34 -2.72 20.12 4.57
N ASP A 35 -3.54 21.02 4.00
CA ASP A 35 -4.48 21.86 4.75
C ASP A 35 -5.86 21.21 4.94
N GLU A 36 -6.04 19.97 4.45
CA GLU A 36 -7.32 19.28 4.43
C GLU A 36 -7.35 18.10 5.40
N ARG A 37 -8.42 18.06 6.21
CA ARG A 37 -8.77 16.85 6.97
C ARG A 37 -9.52 15.83 6.12
N SER A 38 -9.87 16.18 4.89
CA SER A 38 -10.51 15.29 3.95
C SER A 38 -9.50 14.49 3.13
N ILE A 39 -9.87 13.25 2.83
CA ILE A 39 -9.23 12.41 1.84
C ILE A 39 -10.16 12.32 0.65
N GLN A 40 -9.62 12.68 -0.52
CA GLN A 40 -10.25 12.46 -1.80
C GLN A 40 -9.94 11.04 -2.29
N ILE A 41 -10.97 10.28 -2.64
CA ILE A 41 -10.86 8.93 -3.18
C ILE A 41 -11.47 8.91 -4.57
N GLU A 42 -10.66 8.60 -5.57
CA GLU A 42 -11.06 8.66 -6.98
C GLU A 42 -10.70 7.37 -7.71
N THR A 43 -11.62 6.88 -8.52
CA THR A 43 -11.34 5.81 -9.49
C THR A 43 -11.08 6.43 -10.86
N THR A 44 -10.04 5.99 -11.56
CA THR A 44 -9.69 6.52 -12.89
C THR A 44 -9.47 5.37 -13.86
N GLY A 45 -10.24 5.36 -14.95
CA GLY A 45 -10.16 4.35 -15.99
C GLY A 45 -10.37 2.92 -15.47
N LEU A 46 -11.06 2.77 -14.35
CA LEU A 46 -11.32 1.49 -13.70
C LEU A 46 -12.50 0.81 -14.39
N VAL A 47 -12.17 -0.14 -15.27
CA VAL A 47 -13.11 -0.81 -16.15
C VAL A 47 -12.86 -2.30 -16.18
N ARG A 48 -13.89 -3.05 -16.53
CA ARG A 48 -13.82 -4.48 -16.81
C ARG A 48 -13.86 -4.72 -18.32
N LYS A 49 -13.00 -5.61 -18.81
CA LYS A 49 -12.88 -5.99 -20.23
C LYS A 49 -13.61 -7.30 -20.59
N VAL A 50 -14.15 -7.98 -19.60
CA VAL A 50 -14.81 -9.29 -19.74
C VAL A 50 -16.27 -9.12 -19.37
N ASP A 51 -17.21 -9.17 -20.32
CA ASP A 51 -18.62 -8.78 -20.12
C ASP A 51 -19.46 -9.74 -19.26
N THR A 52 -18.94 -10.92 -18.89
CA THR A 52 -19.72 -11.99 -18.23
C THR A 52 -19.94 -11.84 -16.72
N TRP A 53 -19.15 -11.03 -16.04
CA TRP A 53 -19.28 -10.69 -14.61
C TRP A 53 -20.25 -9.52 -14.33
N GLY A 54 -20.57 -9.28 -13.06
CA GLY A 54 -21.32 -8.08 -12.67
C GLY A 54 -20.43 -6.84 -12.68
N ASP A 55 -21.04 -5.65 -12.81
CA ASP A 55 -20.32 -4.37 -12.72
C ASP A 55 -20.24 -3.84 -11.28
N LEU A 56 -20.97 -4.46 -10.36
CA LEU A 56 -20.91 -4.15 -8.92
C LEU A 56 -19.82 -4.97 -8.23
N TRP A 57 -18.96 -4.27 -7.48
CA TRP A 57 -17.80 -4.81 -6.79
C TRP A 57 -17.73 -4.28 -5.37
N HIS A 58 -17.19 -5.12 -4.49
CA HIS A 58 -16.94 -4.78 -3.09
C HIS A 58 -15.47 -4.48 -2.93
N TRP A 59 -15.16 -3.52 -2.08
CA TRP A 59 -13.79 -3.03 -1.93
C TRP A 59 -13.39 -2.91 -0.46
N SER A 60 -12.17 -3.36 -0.18
CA SER A 60 -11.62 -3.35 1.17
C SER A 60 -10.11 -3.14 1.13
N ILE A 61 -9.57 -2.64 2.24
CA ILE A 61 -8.12 -2.53 2.44
C ILE A 61 -7.66 -3.66 3.34
N ARG A 62 -6.58 -4.35 2.94
CA ARG A 62 -6.03 -5.53 3.60
C ARG A 62 -4.59 -5.27 4.07
N GLU A 63 -4.22 -5.94 5.15
CA GLU A 63 -3.02 -5.68 5.93
C GLU A 63 -1.70 -5.75 5.16
N PHE A 64 -1.55 -6.70 4.25
CA PHE A 64 -0.28 -6.94 3.57
C PHE A 64 -0.27 -6.43 2.13
N PRO A 65 0.89 -5.98 1.62
CA PRO A 65 1.06 -5.65 0.21
C PRO A 65 0.86 -6.90 -0.67
N VAL A 66 0.51 -6.67 -1.94
CA VAL A 66 0.40 -7.76 -2.92
C VAL A 66 1.79 -8.28 -3.29
N GLU A 67 1.98 -9.58 -3.14
CA GLU A 67 3.20 -10.26 -3.58
C GLU A 67 3.10 -10.65 -5.07
N TYR A 68 3.90 -9.99 -5.92
CA TYR A 68 3.87 -10.20 -7.37
C TYR A 68 4.80 -11.32 -7.87
N THR A 69 5.56 -11.99 -6.98
CA THR A 69 6.42 -13.13 -7.33
C THR A 69 5.60 -14.35 -7.75
N ARG A 70 4.43 -14.55 -7.13
CA ARG A 70 3.47 -15.61 -7.45
C ARG A 70 2.13 -15.00 -7.85
N LEU A 71 1.87 -15.02 -9.14
CA LEU A 71 0.68 -14.38 -9.73
C LEU A 71 -0.63 -15.07 -9.33
N GLU A 72 -0.60 -16.37 -9.06
CA GLU A 72 -1.77 -17.16 -8.63
C GLU A 72 -2.07 -16.98 -7.15
N GLU A 73 -3.36 -16.91 -6.80
CA GLU A 73 -3.85 -16.81 -5.41
C GLU A 73 -3.26 -15.61 -4.63
N ARG A 74 -2.75 -14.59 -5.33
CA ARG A 74 -2.15 -13.43 -4.68
C ARG A 74 -3.14 -12.54 -3.93
N CYS A 75 -4.43 -12.66 -4.25
CA CYS A 75 -5.51 -11.90 -3.63
C CYS A 75 -6.32 -12.73 -2.60
N THR A 76 -5.78 -13.83 -2.09
CA THR A 76 -6.44 -14.60 -1.03
C THR A 76 -6.22 -13.95 0.34
N ASP A 77 -7.12 -14.24 1.26
CA ASP A 77 -7.07 -13.71 2.62
C ASP A 77 -5.80 -14.13 3.36
N GLU A 78 -5.28 -15.34 3.08
CA GLU A 78 -4.04 -15.85 3.68
C GLU A 78 -2.82 -15.02 3.26
N ARG A 79 -2.83 -14.42 2.07
CA ARG A 79 -1.72 -13.60 1.56
C ARG A 79 -1.88 -12.12 1.89
N LEU A 80 -3.10 -11.61 1.77
CA LEU A 80 -3.37 -10.20 2.02
C LEU A 80 -3.54 -9.87 3.50
N GLY A 81 -3.62 -10.88 4.38
CA GLY A 81 -3.79 -10.68 5.81
C GLY A 81 -5.21 -10.22 6.15
N LYS A 82 -5.44 -9.72 7.36
CA LYS A 82 -6.79 -9.34 7.81
C LYS A 82 -7.32 -8.11 7.06
N GLN A 83 -8.63 -7.92 7.09
CA GLN A 83 -9.25 -6.69 6.63
C GLN A 83 -8.97 -5.55 7.62
N LEU A 84 -8.35 -4.46 7.14
CA LEU A 84 -8.14 -3.24 7.92
C LEU A 84 -9.35 -2.32 7.83
N VAL A 85 -9.87 -2.13 6.61
CA VAL A 85 -10.98 -1.20 6.33
C VAL A 85 -11.97 -1.83 5.38
N ASN A 86 -13.26 -1.72 5.71
CA ASN A 86 -14.36 -2.03 4.79
C ASN A 86 -14.81 -0.75 4.06
N LEU A 87 -14.42 -0.56 2.80
CA LEU A 87 -14.76 0.65 2.07
C LEU A 87 -16.24 0.68 1.68
N ASP A 88 -16.91 -0.47 1.54
CA ASP A 88 -18.36 -0.51 1.31
C ASP A 88 -19.13 0.21 2.42
N SER A 89 -18.68 0.07 3.67
CA SER A 89 -19.34 0.66 4.83
C SER A 89 -19.21 2.19 4.90
N ILE A 90 -18.24 2.75 4.17
CA ILE A 90 -17.91 4.18 4.16
C ILE A 90 -18.45 4.84 2.88
N LEU A 91 -18.28 4.16 1.73
CA LEU A 91 -18.47 4.71 0.40
C LEU A 91 -19.60 4.03 -0.39
N GLY A 92 -20.06 2.88 0.09
CA GLY A 92 -20.89 1.96 -0.70
C GLY A 92 -20.06 1.06 -1.63
N PRO A 93 -20.70 0.06 -2.26
CA PRO A 93 -20.06 -0.77 -3.26
C PRO A 93 -19.71 0.03 -4.52
N LEU A 94 -18.72 -0.46 -5.25
CA LEU A 94 -18.15 0.18 -6.43
C LEU A 94 -18.82 -0.33 -7.72
N ASP A 95 -19.31 0.58 -8.54
CA ASP A 95 -19.78 0.28 -9.91
C ASP A 95 -18.66 0.59 -10.92
N LEU A 96 -18.10 -0.45 -11.55
CA LEU A 96 -16.98 -0.32 -12.50
C LEU A 96 -17.38 0.30 -13.85
N ASN A 97 -18.66 0.54 -14.11
CA ASN A 97 -19.07 1.30 -15.31
C ASN A 97 -18.98 2.82 -15.10
N GLN A 98 -18.76 3.27 -13.87
CA GLN A 98 -18.81 4.68 -13.51
C GLN A 98 -17.52 5.11 -12.83
N THR A 99 -17.07 6.31 -13.16
CA THR A 99 -16.05 6.99 -12.37
C THR A 99 -16.66 7.41 -11.05
N SER A 100 -16.01 7.05 -9.95
CA SER A 100 -16.39 7.44 -8.60
C SER A 100 -15.38 8.42 -8.02
N SER A 101 -15.87 9.46 -7.35
CA SER A 101 -15.08 10.45 -6.62
C SER A 101 -15.81 10.74 -5.30
N HIS A 102 -15.09 10.57 -4.20
CA HIS A 102 -15.62 10.69 -2.84
C HIS A 102 -14.68 11.52 -1.98
N SER A 103 -15.26 12.29 -1.05
CA SER A 103 -14.51 13.02 -0.02
C SER A 103 -14.91 12.48 1.35
N ILE A 104 -13.95 11.94 2.10
CA ILE A 104 -14.18 11.39 3.46
C ILE A 104 -13.28 12.06 4.48
N ASP A 105 -13.64 11.96 5.77
CA ASP A 105 -12.77 12.42 6.85
C ASP A 105 -11.56 11.49 7.01
N ASN A 106 -10.37 12.08 7.23
CA ASN A 106 -9.12 11.39 7.48
C ASN A 106 -9.18 10.45 8.69
N ASP A 107 -10.01 10.75 9.69
CA ASP A 107 -10.19 9.87 10.85
C ASP A 107 -10.78 8.50 10.49
N LEU A 108 -11.47 8.40 9.34
CA LEU A 108 -12.03 7.15 8.83
C LEU A 108 -11.00 6.31 8.03
N LEU A 109 -9.98 6.95 7.45
CA LEU A 109 -9.03 6.29 6.57
C LEU A 109 -7.64 6.94 6.56
N PRO A 110 -6.88 6.95 7.67
CA PRO A 110 -5.57 7.59 7.68
C PRO A 110 -4.66 7.04 6.56
N LEU A 111 -4.05 7.91 5.75
CA LEU A 111 -3.14 7.46 4.68
C LEU A 111 -1.77 7.05 5.22
N THR A 112 -1.34 7.68 6.31
CA THR A 112 -0.04 7.54 6.98
C THR A 112 -0.20 7.40 8.49
N GLY A 113 0.88 7.06 9.20
CA GLY A 113 0.93 6.82 10.62
C GLY A 113 0.72 5.35 10.99
N THR A 114 0.61 5.07 12.28
CA THR A 114 0.51 3.68 12.80
C THR A 114 -0.75 2.94 12.36
N ASN A 115 -1.81 3.68 12.03
CA ASN A 115 -3.07 3.15 11.48
C ASN A 115 -3.21 3.50 9.99
N GLY A 116 -2.12 3.94 9.36
CA GLY A 116 -2.08 4.35 7.97
C GLY A 116 -2.26 3.17 7.00
N VAL A 117 -2.81 3.44 5.82
CA VAL A 117 -3.03 2.42 4.78
C VAL A 117 -1.94 2.40 3.70
N TRP A 118 -0.90 3.22 3.80
CA TRP A 118 0.25 3.11 2.90
C TRP A 118 0.90 1.71 3.00
N GLY A 119 1.13 1.08 1.85
CA GLY A 119 1.70 -0.28 1.72
C GLY A 119 0.72 -1.41 1.99
N ALA A 120 -0.49 -1.11 2.47
CA ALA A 120 -1.59 -2.05 2.50
C ALA A 120 -2.08 -2.36 1.07
N SER A 121 -2.85 -3.42 0.90
CA SER A 121 -3.44 -3.75 -0.41
C SER A 121 -4.92 -3.37 -0.49
N LEU A 122 -5.33 -2.86 -1.64
CA LEU A 122 -6.71 -2.75 -2.03
C LEU A 122 -7.15 -4.10 -2.62
N LEU A 123 -8.26 -4.64 -2.13
CA LEU A 123 -8.92 -5.84 -2.64
C LEU A 123 -10.29 -5.45 -3.21
N LEU A 124 -10.56 -5.80 -4.46
CA LEU A 124 -11.89 -5.78 -5.06
C LEU A 124 -12.40 -7.20 -5.28
N GLU A 125 -13.66 -7.43 -4.93
CA GLU A 125 -14.36 -8.70 -5.13
C GLU A 125 -15.63 -8.47 -5.94
N ASN A 126 -15.90 -9.32 -6.94
CA ASN A 126 -17.14 -9.21 -7.69
C ASN A 126 -18.35 -9.57 -6.81
N ASP A 127 -19.44 -8.81 -6.91
CA ASP A 127 -20.65 -9.09 -6.14
C ASP A 127 -21.30 -10.43 -6.54
N GLY A 128 -21.36 -10.71 -7.84
CA GLY A 128 -21.98 -11.93 -8.38
C GLY A 128 -21.18 -13.21 -8.12
N ASP A 129 -19.84 -13.10 -8.07
CA ASP A 129 -18.95 -14.21 -7.74
C ASP A 129 -17.71 -13.73 -6.97
N ARG A 130 -17.73 -13.90 -5.64
CA ARG A 130 -16.65 -13.49 -4.71
C ARG A 130 -15.33 -14.23 -4.92
N THR A 131 -15.30 -15.28 -5.73
CA THR A 131 -14.03 -15.94 -6.11
C THR A 131 -13.25 -15.12 -7.13
N ILE A 132 -13.92 -14.21 -7.85
CA ILE A 132 -13.30 -13.26 -8.76
C ILE A 132 -12.78 -12.08 -7.96
N ARG A 133 -11.47 -12.09 -7.72
CA ARG A 133 -10.78 -11.12 -6.88
C ARG A 133 -9.66 -10.42 -7.63
N VAL A 134 -9.57 -9.11 -7.49
CA VAL A 134 -8.43 -8.33 -7.99
C VAL A 134 -7.85 -7.50 -6.86
N CYS A 135 -6.54 -7.38 -6.82
CA CYS A 135 -5.88 -6.67 -5.74
C CYS A 135 -4.66 -5.90 -6.24
N ALA A 136 -4.33 -4.82 -5.53
CA ALA A 136 -3.17 -3.98 -5.82
C ALA A 136 -2.66 -3.30 -4.54
N THR A 137 -1.34 -3.12 -4.44
CA THR A 137 -0.73 -2.40 -3.30
C THR A 137 -0.98 -0.89 -3.42
N LEU A 138 -1.30 -0.24 -2.29
CA LEU A 138 -1.38 1.22 -2.18
C LEU A 138 0.04 1.78 -2.09
N THR A 139 0.52 2.31 -3.21
CA THR A 139 1.87 2.85 -3.37
C THR A 139 1.86 4.36 -3.40
N VAL A 140 2.95 5.02 -3.00
CA VAL A 140 3.03 6.47 -3.08
C VAL A 140 3.13 6.93 -4.54
N ALA A 141 2.35 7.96 -4.87
CA ALA A 141 2.37 8.63 -6.16
C ALA A 141 2.65 10.13 -5.98
N GLY A 142 3.12 10.79 -7.04
CA GLY A 142 3.39 12.23 -7.03
C GLY A 142 4.82 12.57 -6.58
N SER A 143 4.99 13.73 -5.93
CA SER A 143 6.30 14.31 -5.59
C SER A 143 6.89 13.83 -4.25
N GLY A 144 6.27 12.84 -3.60
CA GLY A 144 6.80 12.22 -2.39
C GLY A 144 8.09 11.46 -2.69
N GLY A 145 9.16 11.74 -1.95
CA GLY A 145 10.43 11.03 -2.11
C GLY A 145 10.37 9.68 -1.38
N ILE A 146 10.25 8.57 -2.12
CA ILE A 146 10.49 7.23 -1.58
C ILE A 146 12.00 7.03 -1.47
N LYS A 147 12.46 6.66 -0.28
CA LYS A 147 13.81 6.12 -0.06
C LYS A 147 13.68 4.64 0.25
N LEU A 148 14.54 3.82 -0.33
CA LEU A 148 14.58 2.38 -0.11
C LEU A 148 15.98 1.98 0.38
N ALA A 149 16.04 1.12 1.39
CA ALA A 149 17.25 0.39 1.75
C ALA A 149 16.96 -1.11 1.84
N GLU A 150 17.95 -1.92 1.48
CA GLU A 150 17.90 -3.37 1.60
C GLU A 150 19.02 -3.85 2.51
N ALA A 151 18.66 -4.62 3.54
CA ALA A 151 19.60 -5.42 4.31
C ALA A 151 19.49 -6.88 3.84
N ARG A 152 20.53 -7.38 3.18
CA ARG A 152 20.56 -8.72 2.60
C ARG A 152 21.37 -9.69 3.45
N PHE A 153 20.81 -10.87 3.68
CA PHE A 153 21.38 -11.93 4.49
C PHE A 153 21.68 -13.16 3.64
N TYR A 154 22.81 -13.80 3.90
CA TYR A 154 23.29 -14.97 3.13
C TYR A 154 23.38 -16.25 3.96
N ALA A 155 23.76 -16.17 5.24
CA ALA A 155 23.75 -17.29 6.19
C ALA A 155 23.85 -16.78 7.64
N PRO A 156 23.35 -17.53 8.65
CA PRO A 156 22.52 -18.74 8.55
C PRO A 156 21.04 -18.45 8.25
N LEU A 157 20.65 -17.18 8.25
CA LEU A 157 19.40 -16.70 7.68
C LEU A 157 19.71 -16.18 6.28
N ALA A 158 18.87 -16.51 5.31
CA ALA A 158 18.96 -16.00 3.96
C ALA A 158 17.69 -15.23 3.61
N GLY A 159 17.82 -14.17 2.83
CA GLY A 159 16.70 -13.31 2.45
C GLY A 159 17.05 -11.84 2.64
N SER A 160 16.05 -10.98 2.67
CA SER A 160 16.23 -9.54 2.71
C SER A 160 15.22 -8.88 3.65
N ILE A 161 15.65 -7.79 4.28
CA ILE A 161 14.77 -6.83 4.95
C ILE A 161 14.81 -5.55 4.15
N TYR A 162 13.65 -5.07 3.74
CA TYR A 162 13.47 -3.82 3.01
C TYR A 162 12.94 -2.75 3.95
N PHE A 163 13.51 -1.56 3.83
CA PHE A 163 13.10 -0.36 4.53
C PHE A 163 12.67 0.67 3.50
N GLU A 164 11.38 0.96 3.48
CA GLU A 164 10.83 2.01 2.64
C GLU A 164 10.47 3.19 3.52
N TRP A 165 11.04 4.35 3.22
CA TRP A 165 10.66 5.60 3.87
C TRP A 165 9.99 6.49 2.87
N VAL A 166 8.90 7.12 3.29
CA VAL A 166 8.31 8.20 2.53
C VAL A 166 8.41 9.46 3.36
N GLY A 167 9.13 10.42 2.81
CA GLY A 167 9.17 11.78 3.32
C GLY A 167 8.28 12.66 2.47
N PHE A 168 7.26 13.24 3.09
CA PHE A 168 6.49 14.31 2.48
C PHE A 168 7.09 15.63 2.95
N SER A 169 7.87 16.29 2.08
CA SER A 169 8.62 17.52 2.39
C SER A 169 7.76 18.62 2.99
N THR A 170 6.44 18.60 2.73
CA THR A 170 5.47 19.58 3.21
C THR A 170 4.80 19.20 4.52
N LEU A 171 4.69 17.90 4.86
CA LEU A 171 3.97 17.44 6.05
C LEU A 171 4.87 17.26 7.27
N SER A 172 6.20 17.34 7.13
CA SER A 172 7.18 16.98 8.17
C SER A 172 7.00 15.57 8.75
N THR A 173 6.15 14.75 8.13
CA THR A 173 5.93 13.35 8.46
C THR A 173 6.84 12.48 7.60
N THR A 174 7.55 11.59 8.28
CA THR A 174 8.29 10.50 7.64
C THR A 174 7.73 9.21 8.16
N ASP A 175 7.03 8.48 7.30
CA ASP A 175 6.61 7.13 7.60
C ASP A 175 7.67 6.14 7.11
N ALA A 176 7.69 4.97 7.73
CA ALA A 176 8.54 3.87 7.31
C ALA A 176 7.76 2.55 7.31
N ILE A 177 7.92 1.77 6.26
CA ILE A 177 7.47 0.38 6.18
C ILE A 177 8.70 -0.51 6.20
N ILE A 178 8.63 -1.56 7.01
CA ILE A 178 9.70 -2.56 7.15
C ILE A 178 9.12 -3.90 6.71
N ILE A 179 9.64 -4.44 5.61
CA ILE A 179 9.20 -5.72 5.04
C ILE A 179 10.33 -6.71 5.21
N SER A 180 10.05 -7.87 5.81
CA SER A 180 11.04 -8.91 6.06
C SER A 180 10.65 -10.19 5.33
N ASP A 181 11.49 -10.62 4.40
CA ASP A 181 11.47 -11.97 3.82
C ASP A 181 12.75 -12.70 4.25
N LEU A 182 12.66 -13.45 5.34
CA LEU A 182 13.80 -14.18 5.91
C LEU A 182 13.46 -15.66 6.06
N LYS A 183 14.38 -16.51 5.60
CA LYS A 183 14.32 -17.96 5.77
C LYS A 183 15.58 -18.50 6.44
N ARG A 184 15.40 -19.46 7.33
CA ARG A 184 16.52 -20.17 7.96
C ARG A 184 17.10 -21.21 7.02
N LEU A 185 18.39 -21.10 6.71
CA LEU A 185 19.14 -22.14 6.03
C LEU A 185 19.51 -23.23 7.04
N SER A 186 18.65 -24.25 7.15
CA SER A 186 18.92 -25.43 7.97
C SER A 186 19.37 -26.59 7.10
N THR A 187 20.48 -27.24 7.45
CA THR A 187 20.90 -28.53 6.88
C THR A 187 20.10 -29.71 7.43
N ASN A 188 19.45 -29.53 8.58
CA ASN A 188 18.57 -30.53 9.18
C ASN A 188 17.14 -30.35 8.65
N LYS A 189 16.54 -31.45 8.16
CA LYS A 189 15.20 -31.52 7.55
C LYS A 189 14.04 -31.16 8.49
N PHE A 190 14.31 -30.93 9.77
CA PHE A 190 13.29 -30.50 10.72
C PHE A 190 13.02 -29.00 10.55
N LYS A 191 11.90 -28.69 9.90
CA LYS A 191 11.32 -27.35 9.83
C LYS A 191 10.87 -26.93 11.23
N GLN A 192 11.77 -26.38 12.03
CA GLN A 192 11.39 -25.68 13.26
C GLN A 192 11.28 -24.19 12.94
N THR A 193 10.11 -23.62 13.18
CA THR A 193 9.94 -22.18 13.35
C THR A 193 10.81 -21.75 14.53
N SER A 194 11.55 -20.66 14.37
CA SER A 194 12.40 -20.12 15.43
C SER A 194 11.97 -18.70 15.74
N ASP A 195 11.71 -18.44 17.02
CA ASP A 195 11.43 -17.08 17.50
C ASP A 195 12.76 -16.34 17.63
N HIS A 196 12.82 -15.14 17.06
CA HIS A 196 13.97 -14.27 17.13
C HIS A 196 13.53 -12.93 17.70
N VAL A 197 14.17 -12.49 18.78
CA VAL A 197 14.02 -11.12 19.26
C VAL A 197 14.94 -10.25 18.43
N TRP A 198 14.37 -9.43 17.56
CA TRP A 198 15.12 -8.49 16.73
C TRP A 198 14.97 -7.08 17.30
N LYS A 199 16.04 -6.29 17.18
CA LYS A 199 16.03 -4.85 17.48
C LYS A 199 16.56 -4.12 16.25
N ILE A 200 15.78 -3.17 15.76
CA ILE A 200 16.21 -2.28 14.68
C ILE A 200 16.64 -0.98 15.32
N PHE A 201 17.91 -0.64 15.14
CA PHE A 201 18.44 0.64 15.56
C PHE A 201 18.49 1.53 14.32
N VAL A 202 17.73 2.62 14.35
CA VAL A 202 17.82 3.68 13.36
C VAL A 202 18.84 4.68 13.88
N THR A 203 20.01 4.74 13.25
CA THR A 203 21.02 5.76 13.59
C THR A 203 20.83 6.98 12.70
N ASP A 204 20.83 8.15 13.30
CA ASP A 204 20.88 9.48 12.67
C ASP A 204 22.25 9.82 12.06
N ALA A 205 23.16 8.85 11.98
CA ALA A 205 24.59 9.13 11.97
C ALA A 205 25.17 9.75 10.69
N PHE A 206 24.48 9.76 9.54
CA PHE A 206 25.03 10.45 8.36
C PHE A 206 23.96 11.13 7.53
N GLU A 207 23.98 12.46 7.62
CA GLU A 207 23.46 13.41 6.67
C GLU A 207 24.18 13.22 5.30
N ALA A 208 23.92 12.09 4.63
CA ALA A 208 24.14 11.86 3.20
C ALA A 208 23.51 10.53 2.74
N GLU A 209 23.64 9.44 3.51
CA GLU A 209 23.11 8.13 3.13
C GLU A 209 22.71 7.37 4.42
N ARG A 210 21.40 7.22 4.64
CA ARG A 210 20.85 6.57 5.84
C ARG A 210 21.08 5.07 5.75
N ALA A 211 22.01 4.54 6.53
CA ALA A 211 22.22 3.10 6.71
C ALA A 211 21.40 2.58 7.91
N VAL A 212 20.76 1.42 7.75
CA VAL A 212 20.15 0.68 8.86
C VAL A 212 21.08 -0.44 9.27
N ILE A 213 21.39 -0.51 10.57
CA ILE A 213 22.23 -1.57 11.13
C ILE A 213 21.35 -2.55 11.91
N ILE A 214 21.38 -3.82 11.51
CA ILE A 214 20.62 -4.89 12.16
C ILE A 214 21.59 -5.73 13.01
N TYR A 215 21.36 -5.76 14.31
CA TYR A 215 22.08 -6.64 15.24
C TYR A 215 21.23 -7.85 15.59
N LYS A 216 21.90 -8.99 15.80
CA LYS A 216 21.32 -10.24 16.28
C LYS A 216 21.50 -10.38 17.79
#